data_AF-U3TRG9-F1
#
_entry.id   AF-U3TRG9-F1
#
_cell.length_a   1.000
_cell.length_b   1.000
_cell.length_c   1.000
_cell.angle_alpha   90.00
_cell.angle_beta   90.00
_cell.angle_gamma   90.00
#
_symmetry.space_group_name_H-M   'P 1'
#
loop_
_entity.id
_entity.type
_entity.pdbx_description
1 polymer ?
#
loop_
_entity_poly.entity_id
_entity_poly.type
_entity_poly.pdbx_seq_one_letter_code
_entity_poly.pdbx_strand_id
1 'polypeptide(L)'
;MGKALVIVESPAKAKTINKYLGNDYVVKSSVGHIRDLPTSGSTARKSADGEKAKTGKKVKKDEKAALVNRMGVDPWHGWEADYQILPGKEKVVSELKNLAADADHIYLATDLDREGEAIAWHLREVIGGDDKRFSRVVFNEITKNAIRQAFEKPGELNIERVNAQQARRFMDRVVGYMVSPLLWKKIARGLSAGRVQSVAVRLVVEREREIKAFVPEEYWEIDADLSTPKGDALAVRVTHQGDKAFRPVNREQTEAAVAILEKARYAILDREDKPTSSKPSAPFITSTLQQAASTRLGFGVKKTMMMAQRLYEDGHITYMRTDSTNLSQDAVAMARGYVEKKFGKNYLPDAPNTYASKENSQEAHEAIRPSYVNVAAEQLKDMEADAQKLYQLIWRQFVACQMVPAQYDSTTLTVGAADFKLKAKGRTLRFDGWTKVMPALRKNDEDLTLPPVNVGDTLDLKSLLPGQHFTKPPARFSEASLVRELEKRGIGRPSTYASIISTIQDRGYVRVENRRFYAEKMGRLLPIVWKRTSVS
;
A
#
# COMPACT_ATOMS: atom_id res chain seq x y z
N MET A 1 -30.28 -16.98 32.00
CA MET A 1 -29.96 -16.04 30.90
C MET A 1 -29.00 -16.79 30.01
N GLY A 2 -29.39 -17.03 28.75
CA GLY A 2 -28.54 -17.68 27.76
C GLY A 2 -27.31 -16.82 27.46
N LYS A 3 -26.22 -17.46 27.06
CA LYS A 3 -25.00 -16.73 26.69
C LYS A 3 -25.22 -16.02 25.35
N ALA A 4 -24.60 -14.85 25.17
CA ALA A 4 -24.60 -14.19 23.87
C ALA A 4 -23.60 -14.85 22.91
N LEU A 5 -23.97 -15.01 21.64
CA LEU A 5 -23.09 -15.54 20.60
C LEU A 5 -22.36 -14.38 19.91
N VAL A 6 -21.04 -14.47 19.81
CA VAL A 6 -20.20 -13.50 19.08
C VAL A 6 -19.58 -14.18 17.88
N ILE A 7 -19.77 -13.63 16.68
CA ILE A 7 -19.24 -14.20 15.44
C ILE A 7 -18.20 -13.28 14.83
N VAL A 8 -17.02 -13.82 14.55
CA VAL A 8 -15.88 -13.15 13.89
C VAL A 8 -15.40 -13.93 12.67
N GLU A 9 -14.52 -13.37 11.85
CA GLU A 9 -14.08 -14.04 10.62
C GLU A 9 -12.99 -15.09 10.82
N SER A 10 -12.11 -14.93 11.80
CA SER A 10 -10.92 -15.78 11.94
C SER A 10 -10.83 -16.44 13.33
N PRO A 11 -10.29 -17.67 13.41
CA PRO A 11 -10.04 -18.33 14.70
C PRO A 11 -9.06 -17.55 15.60
N ALA A 12 -8.08 -16.85 15.01
CA ALA A 12 -7.12 -16.03 15.78
C ALA A 12 -7.84 -14.84 16.44
N LYS A 13 -8.65 -14.11 15.67
CA LYS A 13 -9.50 -13.03 16.17
C LYS A 13 -10.46 -13.51 17.27
N ALA A 14 -11.06 -14.69 17.10
CA ALA A 14 -11.93 -15.29 18.11
C ALA A 14 -11.15 -15.54 19.42
N LYS A 15 -9.97 -16.16 19.33
CA LYS A 15 -9.10 -16.42 20.48
C LYS A 15 -8.69 -15.13 21.19
N THR A 16 -8.37 -14.07 20.46
CA THR A 16 -7.94 -12.79 21.04
C THR A 16 -9.10 -12.07 21.72
N ILE A 17 -10.26 -11.96 21.08
CA ILE A 17 -11.46 -11.32 21.67
C ILE A 17 -11.95 -12.08 22.91
N ASN A 18 -11.86 -13.42 22.89
CA ASN A 18 -12.25 -14.25 24.04
C ASN A 18 -11.39 -14.01 25.30
N LYS A 19 -10.23 -13.34 25.19
CA LYS A 19 -9.44 -12.90 26.36
C LYS A 19 -10.06 -11.71 27.08
N TYR A 20 -10.93 -10.95 26.41
CA TYR A 20 -11.50 -9.69 26.89
C TYR A 20 -12.98 -9.78 27.20
N LEU A 21 -13.70 -10.72 26.60
CA LEU A 21 -15.09 -11.01 26.91
C LEU A 21 -15.20 -12.04 28.04
N GLY A 22 -16.19 -11.85 28.92
CA GLY A 22 -16.44 -12.73 30.07
C GLY A 22 -17.22 -14.00 29.72
N ASN A 23 -17.59 -14.76 30.74
CA ASN A 23 -18.25 -16.07 30.61
C ASN A 23 -19.67 -16.02 29.99
N ASP A 24 -20.25 -14.83 29.88
CA ASP A 24 -21.57 -14.58 29.28
C ASP A 24 -21.54 -14.60 27.75
N TYR A 25 -20.36 -14.68 27.14
CA TYR A 25 -20.18 -14.70 25.69
C TYR A 25 -19.63 -16.04 25.21
N VAL A 26 -20.12 -16.48 24.05
CA VAL A 26 -19.56 -17.61 23.28
C VAL A 26 -19.01 -17.04 21.99
N VAL A 27 -17.68 -17.03 21.82
CA VAL A 27 -17.03 -16.49 20.63
C VAL A 27 -16.74 -17.59 19.61
N LYS A 28 -17.20 -17.41 18.37
CA LYS A 28 -17.01 -18.35 17.26
C LYS A 28 -16.56 -17.67 15.98
N SER A 29 -15.89 -18.45 15.15
CA SER A 29 -15.36 -18.00 13.86
C SER A 29 -16.20 -18.54 12.70
N SER A 30 -16.53 -17.69 11.73
CA SER A 30 -17.11 -18.07 10.44
C SER A 30 -16.06 -18.62 9.46
N VAL A 31 -14.78 -18.48 9.79
CA VAL A 31 -13.64 -18.87 8.95
C VAL A 31 -13.70 -18.16 7.58
N GLY A 32 -13.95 -16.85 7.61
CA GLY A 32 -14.13 -15.97 6.46
C GLY A 32 -15.56 -15.92 5.94
N HIS A 33 -15.71 -15.75 4.63
CA HIS A 33 -17.02 -15.82 3.97
C HIS A 33 -17.63 -17.22 4.14
N ILE A 34 -18.94 -17.26 4.40
CA ILE A 34 -19.73 -18.50 4.44
C ILE A 34 -20.56 -18.71 3.17
N ARG A 35 -20.80 -17.63 2.42
CA ARG A 35 -21.63 -17.60 1.21
C ARG A 35 -20.98 -16.70 0.17
N ASP A 36 -21.10 -17.06 -1.10
CA ASP A 36 -20.68 -16.26 -2.25
C ASP A 36 -21.52 -16.62 -3.47
N LEU A 37 -21.38 -15.85 -4.54
CA LEU A 37 -21.90 -16.20 -5.85
C LEU A 37 -21.24 -17.49 -6.39
N PRO A 38 -21.91 -18.27 -7.24
CA PRO A 38 -21.47 -19.60 -7.68
C PRO A 38 -20.08 -19.55 -8.31
N THR A 39 -19.26 -20.57 -8.08
CA THR A 39 -17.94 -20.71 -8.73
C THR A 39 -18.04 -21.76 -9.83
N SER A 40 -17.23 -21.64 -10.88
CA SER A 40 -17.23 -22.61 -11.99
C SER A 40 -16.80 -23.98 -11.49
N GLY A 41 -17.77 -24.82 -11.17
CA GLY A 41 -17.61 -26.12 -10.51
C GLY A 41 -18.70 -26.45 -9.49
N SER A 42 -19.39 -25.44 -8.91
CA SER A 42 -20.45 -25.65 -7.91
C SER A 42 -21.82 -25.98 -8.51
N THR A 43 -22.01 -25.80 -9.83
CA THR A 43 -23.26 -26.09 -10.55
C THR A 43 -23.56 -27.58 -10.75
N ALA A 44 -22.98 -28.47 -9.95
CA ALA A 44 -23.38 -29.87 -9.86
C ALA A 44 -24.47 -30.07 -8.80
N ARG A 45 -25.56 -29.29 -8.84
CA ARG A 45 -26.83 -29.78 -8.29
C ARG A 45 -27.34 -30.82 -9.28
N LYS A 46 -27.08 -32.11 -8.98
CA LYS A 46 -27.93 -33.19 -9.48
C LYS A 46 -29.33 -32.91 -8.94
N SER A 47 -30.23 -32.44 -9.78
CA SER A 47 -31.66 -32.55 -9.53
C SER A 47 -31.96 -34.04 -9.36
N ALA A 48 -32.20 -34.45 -8.12
CA ALA A 48 -32.80 -35.72 -7.80
C ALA A 48 -34.31 -35.55 -7.97
N ASP A 49 -34.75 -35.70 -9.22
CA ASP A 49 -36.08 -36.21 -9.54
C ASP A 49 -36.01 -36.78 -10.95
N GLY A 50 -36.34 -38.06 -11.06
CA GLY A 50 -36.28 -38.80 -12.31
C GLY A 50 -37.45 -38.44 -13.22
N GLU A 51 -37.21 -38.50 -14.52
CA GLU A 51 -37.97 -39.40 -15.39
C GLU A 51 -37.33 -39.47 -16.78
N LYS A 52 -37.26 -40.70 -17.30
CA LYS A 52 -36.84 -40.98 -18.66
C LYS A 52 -37.92 -40.49 -19.62
N ALA A 53 -37.68 -39.38 -20.32
CA ALA A 53 -38.39 -39.07 -21.56
C ALA A 53 -37.39 -39.06 -22.72
N LYS A 54 -37.42 -40.13 -23.52
CA LYS A 54 -36.86 -40.14 -24.87
C LYS A 54 -37.78 -39.33 -25.78
N THR A 55 -37.16 -38.69 -26.78
CA THR A 55 -37.74 -37.95 -27.92
C THR A 55 -38.14 -36.49 -27.64
N GLY A 56 -37.49 -35.56 -28.35
CA GLY A 56 -37.84 -34.14 -28.33
C GLY A 56 -36.71 -33.24 -28.84
N LYS A 57 -37.01 -32.42 -29.86
CA LYS A 57 -36.18 -31.38 -30.49
C LYS A 57 -35.12 -30.76 -29.57
N LYS A 58 -33.90 -30.51 -30.10
CA LYS A 58 -32.89 -29.60 -29.49
C LYS A 58 -33.55 -28.26 -29.17
N VAL A 59 -34.01 -28.09 -27.92
CA VAL A 59 -34.44 -26.81 -27.39
C VAL A 59 -33.22 -25.90 -27.44
N LYS A 60 -33.33 -24.75 -28.14
CA LYS A 60 -32.30 -23.70 -28.09
C LYS A 60 -32.12 -23.34 -26.62
N LYS A 61 -30.99 -23.73 -26.04
CA LYS A 61 -30.63 -23.40 -24.67
C LYS A 61 -30.63 -21.88 -24.59
N ASP A 62 -31.48 -21.31 -23.72
CA ASP A 62 -31.50 -19.87 -23.51
C ASP A 62 -30.10 -19.45 -23.00
N GLU A 63 -29.30 -18.88 -23.90
CA GLU A 63 -27.91 -18.52 -23.64
C GLU A 63 -27.81 -17.46 -22.55
N LYS A 64 -28.85 -16.61 -22.44
CA LYS A 64 -28.97 -15.56 -21.44
C LYS A 64 -29.22 -16.18 -20.07
N ALA A 65 -30.21 -17.06 -19.93
CA ALA A 65 -30.46 -17.79 -18.68
C ALA A 65 -29.24 -18.63 -18.25
N ALA A 66 -28.57 -19.29 -19.21
CA ALA A 66 -27.36 -20.04 -18.92
C ALA A 66 -26.20 -19.13 -18.45
N LEU A 67 -26.11 -17.89 -18.92
CA LEU A 67 -25.14 -16.90 -18.47
C LEU A 67 -25.50 -16.38 -17.07
N VAL A 68 -26.77 -16.04 -16.79
CA VAL A 68 -27.26 -15.67 -15.46
C VAL A 68 -26.89 -16.74 -14.43
N ASN A 69 -27.24 -18.01 -14.70
CA ASN A 69 -26.95 -19.12 -13.80
C ASN A 69 -25.45 -19.30 -13.50
N ARG A 70 -24.58 -19.03 -14.49
CA ARG A 70 -23.12 -19.09 -14.30
C ARG A 70 -22.58 -17.90 -13.53
N MET A 71 -23.16 -16.71 -13.72
CA MET A 71 -22.78 -15.49 -13.00
C MET A 71 -23.28 -15.53 -11.55
N GLY A 72 -24.45 -16.14 -11.33
CA GLY A 72 -25.22 -16.06 -10.09
C GLY A 72 -25.87 -14.70 -9.86
N VAL A 73 -25.92 -13.85 -10.88
CA VAL A 73 -26.53 -12.52 -10.83
C VAL A 73 -27.34 -12.33 -12.10
N ASP A 74 -28.52 -11.72 -11.99
CA ASP A 74 -29.37 -11.38 -13.11
C ASP A 74 -29.41 -9.87 -13.40
N PRO A 75 -28.53 -9.36 -14.30
CA PRO A 75 -28.54 -7.96 -14.72
C PRO A 75 -29.84 -7.50 -15.40
N TRP A 76 -30.72 -8.44 -15.77
CA TRP A 76 -31.94 -8.16 -16.53
C TRP A 76 -33.21 -8.21 -15.68
N HIS A 77 -33.13 -8.74 -14.46
CA HIS A 77 -34.24 -8.82 -13.52
C HIS A 77 -33.78 -8.32 -12.15
N GLY A 78 -33.66 -6.99 -12.02
CA GLY A 78 -33.45 -6.34 -10.72
C GLY A 78 -32.13 -6.68 -10.00
N TRP A 79 -31.13 -7.26 -10.68
CA TRP A 79 -29.86 -7.69 -10.08
C TRP A 79 -30.02 -8.77 -9.00
N GLU A 80 -31.06 -9.60 -9.11
CA GLU A 80 -31.24 -10.75 -8.23
C GLU A 80 -30.00 -11.64 -8.22
N ALA A 81 -29.62 -12.10 -7.03
CA ALA A 81 -28.38 -12.84 -6.81
C ALA A 81 -28.62 -14.20 -6.15
N ASP A 82 -28.12 -15.26 -6.78
CA ASP A 82 -28.08 -16.61 -6.23
C ASP A 82 -26.80 -16.81 -5.42
N TYR A 83 -26.89 -16.49 -4.13
CA TYR A 83 -25.80 -16.74 -3.20
C TYR A 83 -25.85 -18.18 -2.67
N GLN A 84 -24.73 -18.89 -2.76
CA GLN A 84 -24.59 -20.29 -2.36
C GLN A 84 -23.63 -20.42 -1.18
N ILE A 85 -23.94 -21.33 -0.25
CA ILE A 85 -23.00 -21.69 0.82
C ILE A 85 -21.72 -22.19 0.15
N LEU A 86 -20.58 -21.66 0.58
CA LEU A 86 -19.29 -22.06 0.02
C LEU A 86 -19.00 -23.53 0.35
N PRO A 87 -18.50 -24.33 -0.61
CA PRO A 87 -18.14 -25.73 -0.35
C PRO A 87 -17.19 -25.86 0.86
N GLY A 88 -17.54 -26.74 1.79
CA GLY A 88 -16.79 -26.96 3.03
C GLY A 88 -17.18 -26.04 4.19
N LYS A 89 -18.14 -25.12 3.99
CA LYS A 89 -18.68 -24.24 5.05
C LYS A 89 -19.98 -24.76 5.66
N GLU A 90 -20.54 -25.85 5.16
CA GLU A 90 -21.81 -26.41 5.61
C GLU A 90 -21.77 -26.74 7.10
N LYS A 91 -20.68 -27.37 7.57
CA LYS A 91 -20.51 -27.70 8.99
C LYS A 91 -20.42 -26.44 9.87
N VAL A 92 -19.73 -25.40 9.40
CA VAL A 92 -19.61 -24.12 10.11
C VAL A 92 -20.98 -23.46 10.22
N VAL A 93 -21.75 -23.44 9.13
CA VAL A 93 -23.11 -22.90 9.12
C VAL A 93 -24.01 -23.64 10.10
N SER A 94 -23.99 -24.98 10.09
CA SER A 94 -24.78 -25.79 11.02
C SER A 94 -24.39 -25.55 12.48
N GLU A 95 -23.08 -25.45 12.78
CA GLU A 95 -22.60 -25.13 14.13
C GLU A 95 -23.09 -23.75 14.59
N LEU A 96 -22.97 -22.73 13.74
CA LEU A 96 -23.42 -21.37 14.06
C LEU A 96 -24.94 -21.30 14.27
N LYS A 97 -25.73 -22.02 13.47
CA LYS A 97 -27.19 -22.11 13.65
C LYS A 97 -27.57 -22.74 14.98
N ASN A 98 -26.91 -23.84 15.36
CA ASN A 98 -27.17 -24.51 16.64
C ASN A 98 -26.85 -23.58 17.81
N LEU A 99 -25.69 -22.91 17.80
CA LEU A 99 -25.32 -21.96 18.85
C LEU A 99 -26.24 -20.73 18.88
N ALA A 100 -26.72 -20.28 17.72
CA ALA A 100 -27.65 -19.18 17.62
C ALA A 100 -29.04 -19.53 18.16
N ALA A 101 -29.45 -20.80 18.16
CA ALA A 101 -30.72 -21.22 18.73
C ALA A 101 -30.77 -21.01 20.25
N ASP A 102 -29.64 -21.27 20.93
CA ASP A 102 -29.52 -21.18 22.41
C ASP A 102 -29.09 -19.80 22.93
N ALA A 103 -28.71 -18.88 22.02
CA ALA A 103 -28.17 -17.58 22.39
C ALA A 103 -29.25 -16.52 22.62
N ASP A 104 -29.16 -15.77 23.73
CA ASP A 104 -30.08 -14.66 24.00
C ASP A 104 -29.95 -13.54 22.96
N HIS A 105 -28.72 -13.31 22.47
CA HIS A 105 -28.40 -12.28 21.48
C HIS A 105 -27.19 -12.67 20.61
N ILE A 106 -27.10 -12.14 19.40
CA ILE A 106 -26.04 -12.43 18.43
C ILE A 106 -25.28 -11.16 18.05
N TYR A 107 -23.99 -11.12 18.35
CA TYR A 107 -23.08 -10.03 17.98
C TYR A 107 -22.26 -10.38 16.75
N LEU A 108 -22.42 -9.59 15.69
CA LEU A 108 -21.66 -9.69 14.45
C LEU A 108 -20.41 -8.79 14.58
N ALA A 109 -19.28 -9.40 14.95
CA ALA A 109 -18.01 -8.72 15.26
C ALA A 109 -17.00 -8.84 14.10
N THR A 110 -17.49 -8.71 12.87
CA THR A 110 -16.65 -8.69 11.66
C THR A 110 -15.77 -7.44 11.61
N ASP A 111 -14.90 -7.33 10.61
CA ASP A 111 -14.05 -6.18 10.36
C ASP A 111 -14.88 -4.94 10.03
N LEU A 112 -14.27 -3.77 10.20
CA LEU A 112 -14.98 -2.52 10.05
C LEU A 112 -15.16 -2.05 8.61
N ASP A 113 -14.60 -2.74 7.60
CA ASP A 113 -14.70 -2.37 6.19
C ASP A 113 -16.02 -2.87 5.54
N ARG A 114 -16.21 -2.62 4.24
CA ARG A 114 -17.45 -3.02 3.55
C ARG A 114 -17.52 -4.53 3.31
N GLU A 115 -16.38 -5.21 3.25
CA GLU A 115 -16.33 -6.68 3.14
C GLU A 115 -16.78 -7.31 4.46
N GLY A 116 -16.32 -6.78 5.60
CA GLY A 116 -16.77 -7.19 6.93
C GLY A 116 -18.28 -6.99 7.12
N GLU A 117 -18.84 -5.89 6.62
CA GLU A 117 -20.29 -5.64 6.65
C GLU A 117 -21.07 -6.67 5.80
N ALA A 118 -20.57 -7.02 4.61
CA ALA A 118 -21.19 -8.03 3.76
C ALA A 118 -21.08 -9.45 4.35
N ILE A 119 -19.99 -9.78 5.06
CA ILE A 119 -19.87 -11.04 5.81
C ILE A 119 -20.90 -11.08 6.93
N ALA A 120 -21.05 -9.99 7.70
CA ALA A 120 -22.05 -9.88 8.76
C ALA A 120 -23.47 -10.06 8.21
N TRP A 121 -23.79 -9.42 7.08
CA TRP A 121 -25.06 -9.62 6.37
C TRP A 121 -25.27 -11.08 5.99
N HIS A 122 -24.30 -11.72 5.33
CA HIS A 122 -24.40 -13.14 4.96
C HIS A 122 -24.61 -14.06 6.17
N LEU A 123 -23.96 -13.78 7.30
CA LEU A 123 -24.16 -14.53 8.54
C LEU A 123 -25.61 -14.41 9.03
N ARG A 124 -26.15 -13.20 9.08
CA ARG A 124 -27.55 -12.94 9.45
C ARG A 124 -28.51 -13.69 8.52
N GLU A 125 -28.36 -13.53 7.20
CA GLU A 125 -29.23 -14.18 6.20
C GLU A 125 -29.19 -15.71 6.27
N VAL A 126 -28.01 -16.29 6.56
CA VAL A 126 -27.86 -17.74 6.62
C VAL A 126 -28.37 -18.29 7.94
N ILE A 127 -28.11 -17.63 9.07
CA ILE A 127 -28.58 -18.05 10.39
C ILE A 127 -30.11 -17.93 10.49
N GLY A 128 -30.66 -16.81 10.01
CA GLY A 128 -32.09 -16.50 10.05
C GLY A 128 -32.58 -16.05 11.43
N GLY A 129 -33.90 -15.80 11.53
CA GLY A 129 -34.54 -15.27 12.74
C GLY A 129 -34.91 -13.79 12.64
N ASP A 130 -35.35 -13.20 13.76
CA ASP A 130 -35.66 -11.77 13.84
C ASP A 130 -34.37 -10.93 13.82
N ASP A 131 -34.34 -9.89 12.98
CA ASP A 131 -33.23 -8.93 12.87
C ASP A 131 -32.87 -8.30 14.22
N LYS A 132 -33.83 -8.14 15.14
CA LYS A 132 -33.61 -7.62 16.50
C LYS A 132 -32.69 -8.47 17.36
N ARG A 133 -32.48 -9.74 17.00
CA ARG A 133 -31.54 -10.65 17.69
C ARG A 133 -30.09 -10.37 17.34
N PHE A 134 -29.83 -9.51 16.35
CA PHE A 134 -28.50 -9.22 15.85
C PHE A 134 -28.07 -7.81 16.22
N SER A 135 -26.81 -7.65 16.59
CA SER A 135 -26.16 -6.34 16.62
C SER A 135 -24.79 -6.38 15.98
N ARG A 136 -24.36 -5.26 15.40
CA ARG A 136 -23.07 -5.10 14.74
C ARG A 136 -22.07 -4.44 15.66
N VAL A 137 -20.92 -5.09 15.86
CA VAL A 137 -19.84 -4.59 16.71
C VAL A 137 -18.63 -4.22 15.86
N VAL A 138 -18.16 -2.97 15.98
CA VAL A 138 -17.07 -2.41 15.18
C VAL A 138 -15.93 -1.96 16.09
N PHE A 139 -14.69 -2.28 15.74
CA PHE A 139 -13.50 -1.82 16.46
C PHE A 139 -12.31 -1.70 15.50
N ASN A 140 -11.43 -0.74 15.79
CA ASN A 140 -10.24 -0.46 14.99
C ASN A 140 -9.00 -1.26 15.46
N GLU A 141 -9.04 -1.78 16.69
CA GLU A 141 -7.99 -2.59 17.30
C GLU A 141 -8.61 -3.58 18.29
N ILE A 142 -7.89 -4.67 18.57
CA ILE A 142 -8.35 -5.72 19.47
C ILE A 142 -7.66 -5.55 20.83
N THR A 143 -8.11 -4.55 21.58
CA THR A 143 -7.65 -4.28 22.95
C THR A 143 -8.78 -4.45 23.95
N LYS A 144 -8.46 -4.64 25.24
CA LYS A 144 -9.49 -4.76 26.29
C LYS A 144 -10.45 -3.56 26.30
N ASN A 145 -9.92 -2.34 26.15
CA ASN A 145 -10.72 -1.12 26.15
C ASN A 145 -11.59 -1.01 24.89
N ALA A 146 -11.01 -1.21 23.70
CA ALA A 146 -11.75 -1.11 22.44
C ALA A 146 -12.86 -2.15 22.35
N ILE A 147 -12.59 -3.39 22.75
CA ILE A 147 -13.61 -4.44 22.78
C ILE A 147 -14.71 -4.11 23.79
N ARG A 148 -14.38 -3.70 25.01
CA ARG A 148 -15.41 -3.33 26.00
C ARG A 148 -16.31 -2.20 25.47
N GLN A 149 -15.73 -1.12 24.96
CA GLN A 149 -16.49 0.01 24.41
C GLN A 149 -17.38 -0.39 23.23
N ALA A 150 -16.88 -1.25 22.33
CA ALA A 150 -17.63 -1.69 21.16
C ALA A 150 -18.85 -2.55 21.53
N PHE A 151 -18.80 -3.30 22.63
CA PHE A 151 -19.91 -4.13 23.13
C PHE A 151 -20.86 -3.36 24.07
N GLU A 152 -20.42 -2.26 24.68
CA GLU A 152 -21.29 -1.38 25.50
C GLU A 152 -22.33 -0.63 24.64
N LYS A 153 -21.98 -0.27 23.40
CA LYS A 153 -22.87 0.42 22.46
C LYS A 153 -22.79 -0.22 21.07
N PRO A 154 -23.37 -1.42 20.90
CA PRO A 154 -23.35 -2.09 19.62
C PRO A 154 -24.23 -1.33 18.62
N GLY A 155 -23.81 -1.30 17.35
CA GLY A 155 -24.58 -0.69 16.27
C GLY A 155 -25.50 -1.68 15.58
N GLU A 156 -26.10 -1.22 14.49
CA GLU A 156 -26.88 -2.03 13.56
C GLU A 156 -26.11 -2.31 12.28
N LEU A 157 -26.56 -3.32 11.54
CA LEU A 157 -25.99 -3.65 10.24
C LEU A 157 -26.28 -2.52 9.24
N ASN A 158 -25.23 -2.01 8.59
CA ASN A 158 -25.38 -0.92 7.63
C ASN A 158 -25.65 -1.46 6.22
N ILE A 159 -26.92 -1.46 5.80
CA ILE A 159 -27.32 -2.03 4.51
C ILE A 159 -26.73 -1.28 3.31
N GLU A 160 -26.48 0.03 3.41
CA GLU A 160 -25.86 0.80 2.33
C GLU A 160 -24.41 0.36 2.07
N ARG A 161 -23.69 0.01 3.13
CA ARG A 161 -22.33 -0.53 3.01
C ARG A 161 -22.32 -1.94 2.42
N VAL A 162 -23.31 -2.76 2.78
CA VAL A 162 -23.55 -4.07 2.15
C VAL A 162 -23.84 -3.87 0.66
N ASN A 163 -24.81 -3.03 0.30
CA ASN A 163 -25.18 -2.74 -1.08
C ASN A 163 -23.99 -2.24 -1.91
N ALA A 164 -23.14 -1.38 -1.34
CA ALA A 164 -21.93 -0.91 -2.00
C ALA A 164 -20.90 -2.03 -2.24
N GLN A 165 -20.79 -3.01 -1.33
CA GLN A 165 -19.94 -4.19 -1.52
C GLN A 165 -20.53 -5.11 -2.60
N GLN A 166 -21.85 -5.35 -2.58
CA GLN A 166 -22.52 -6.24 -3.53
C GLN A 166 -22.52 -5.65 -4.94
N ALA A 167 -22.77 -4.34 -5.09
CA ALA A 167 -22.65 -3.64 -6.37
C ALA A 167 -21.25 -3.81 -6.96
N ARG A 168 -20.20 -3.67 -6.14
CA ARG A 168 -18.81 -3.97 -6.55
C ARG A 168 -18.66 -5.42 -7.01
N ARG A 169 -19.17 -6.38 -6.21
CA ARG A 169 -19.13 -7.82 -6.51
C ARG A 169 -19.81 -8.12 -7.85
N PHE A 170 -20.95 -7.52 -8.13
CA PHE A 170 -21.73 -7.71 -9.35
C PHE A 170 -21.05 -7.09 -10.57
N MET A 171 -20.53 -5.86 -10.46
CA MET A 171 -19.75 -5.24 -11.54
C MET A 171 -18.55 -6.10 -11.94
N ASP A 172 -17.81 -6.61 -10.94
CA ASP A 172 -16.65 -7.46 -11.19
C ASP A 172 -17.08 -8.81 -11.81
N ARG A 173 -18.25 -9.35 -11.42
CA ARG A 173 -18.84 -10.57 -11.97
C ARG A 173 -19.25 -10.40 -13.44
N VAL A 174 -19.96 -9.33 -13.76
CA VAL A 174 -20.40 -8.98 -15.12
C VAL A 174 -19.20 -8.85 -16.05
N VAL A 175 -18.20 -8.04 -15.67
CA VAL A 175 -16.99 -7.86 -16.51
C VAL A 175 -16.25 -9.18 -16.69
N GLY A 176 -16.11 -9.98 -15.62
CA GLY A 176 -15.46 -11.28 -15.69
C GLY A 176 -16.14 -12.24 -16.66
N TYR A 177 -17.45 -12.42 -16.56
CA TYR A 177 -18.19 -13.43 -17.32
C TYR A 177 -18.60 -12.98 -18.72
N MET A 178 -18.83 -11.69 -18.93
CA MET A 178 -19.22 -11.17 -20.25
C MET A 178 -18.01 -10.86 -21.12
N VAL A 179 -16.89 -10.44 -20.53
CA VAL A 179 -15.73 -10.04 -21.35
C VAL A 179 -14.65 -11.09 -21.49
N SER A 180 -14.44 -11.98 -20.51
CA SER A 180 -13.46 -13.06 -20.67
C SER A 180 -13.72 -13.95 -21.91
N PRO A 181 -14.96 -14.32 -22.25
CA PRO A 181 -15.23 -15.07 -23.50
C PRO A 181 -14.79 -14.34 -24.77
N LEU A 182 -14.88 -13.00 -24.79
CA LEU A 182 -14.38 -12.21 -25.91
C LEU A 182 -12.85 -12.29 -26.01
N LEU A 183 -12.15 -12.22 -24.88
CA LEU A 183 -10.69 -12.42 -24.82
C LEU A 183 -10.29 -13.83 -25.28
N TRP A 184 -11.09 -14.84 -24.95
CA TRP A 184 -10.87 -16.22 -25.42
C TRP A 184 -10.98 -16.36 -26.93
N LYS A 185 -11.99 -15.68 -27.51
CA LYS A 185 -12.23 -15.69 -28.96
C LYS A 185 -11.17 -14.90 -29.74
N LYS A 186 -10.64 -13.81 -29.16
CA LYS A 186 -9.78 -12.84 -29.86
C LYS A 186 -8.29 -12.98 -29.56
N ILE A 187 -7.92 -13.55 -28.40
CA ILE A 187 -6.52 -13.61 -27.94
C ILE A 187 -6.12 -15.05 -27.62
N ALA A 188 -6.61 -15.61 -26.51
CA ALA A 188 -6.29 -16.96 -26.08
C ALA A 188 -7.30 -17.47 -25.04
N ARG A 189 -7.61 -18.77 -25.07
CA ARG A 189 -8.43 -19.42 -24.05
C ARG A 189 -7.77 -19.33 -22.67
N GLY A 190 -8.57 -19.22 -21.62
CA GLY A 190 -8.09 -19.15 -20.23
C GLY A 190 -7.75 -17.75 -19.71
N LEU A 191 -7.75 -16.72 -20.58
CA LEU A 191 -7.57 -15.34 -20.15
C LEU A 191 -8.77 -14.83 -19.33
N SER A 192 -8.55 -13.91 -18.41
CA SER A 192 -9.65 -13.39 -17.59
C SER A 192 -9.63 -11.88 -17.55
N ALA A 193 -10.73 -11.28 -17.99
CA ALA A 193 -10.96 -9.85 -17.85
C ALA A 193 -11.16 -9.50 -16.38
N GLY A 194 -10.75 -8.29 -16.01
CA GLY A 194 -10.97 -7.77 -14.67
C GLY A 194 -11.04 -6.25 -14.75
N ARG A 195 -12.14 -5.68 -14.27
CA ARG A 195 -12.45 -4.24 -14.42
C ARG A 195 -11.28 -3.36 -13.98
N VAL A 196 -10.68 -3.66 -12.83
CA VAL A 196 -9.55 -2.88 -12.27
C VAL A 196 -8.20 -3.47 -12.68
N GLN A 197 -8.10 -4.80 -12.76
CA GLN A 197 -6.87 -5.50 -13.13
C GLN A 197 -6.39 -5.11 -14.53
N SER A 198 -7.31 -4.98 -15.50
CA SER A 198 -6.97 -4.56 -16.86
C SER A 198 -6.40 -3.14 -16.92
N VAL A 199 -6.83 -2.24 -16.03
CA VAL A 199 -6.25 -0.90 -15.92
C VAL A 199 -4.84 -0.94 -15.32
N ALA A 200 -4.61 -1.77 -14.30
CA ALA A 200 -3.26 -1.96 -13.75
C ALA A 200 -2.29 -2.56 -14.78
N VAL A 201 -2.73 -3.56 -15.56
CA VAL A 201 -1.94 -4.10 -16.69
C VAL A 201 -1.64 -3.00 -17.72
N ARG A 202 -2.62 -2.15 -18.04
CA ARG A 202 -2.43 -1.03 -18.96
C ARG A 202 -1.32 -0.09 -18.49
N LEU A 203 -1.26 0.26 -17.21
CA LEU A 203 -0.19 1.11 -16.65
C LEU A 203 1.20 0.51 -16.91
N VAL A 204 1.36 -0.80 -16.65
CA VAL A 204 2.64 -1.49 -16.89
C VAL A 204 2.98 -1.54 -18.39
N VAL A 205 1.99 -1.80 -19.24
CA VAL A 205 2.16 -1.82 -20.71
C VAL A 205 2.54 -0.44 -21.26
N GLU A 206 1.92 0.63 -20.78
CA GLU A 206 2.25 2.00 -21.18
C GLU A 206 3.68 2.35 -20.78
N ARG A 207 4.10 2.02 -19.55
CA ARG A 207 5.50 2.17 -19.11
C ARG A 207 6.48 1.38 -19.98
N GLU A 208 6.15 0.15 -20.37
CA GLU A 208 6.99 -0.65 -21.27
C GLU A 208 7.11 -0.02 -22.67
N ARG A 209 6.06 0.62 -23.17
CA ARG A 209 6.08 1.33 -24.45
C ARG A 209 6.95 2.59 -24.37
N GLU A 210 6.82 3.38 -23.30
CA GLU A 210 7.67 4.54 -23.03
C GLU A 210 9.15 4.14 -23.04
N ILE A 211 9.50 3.06 -22.32
CA ILE A 211 10.89 2.61 -22.24
C ILE A 211 11.40 2.07 -23.58
N LYS A 212 10.56 1.37 -24.36
CA LYS A 212 10.96 0.85 -25.67
C LYS A 212 11.13 1.96 -26.72
N ALA A 213 10.35 3.02 -26.63
CA ALA A 213 10.41 4.16 -27.56
C ALA A 213 11.49 5.19 -27.18
N PHE A 214 12.08 5.06 -25.99
CA PHE A 214 13.07 6.00 -25.48
C PHE A 214 14.41 5.86 -26.22
N VAL A 215 14.90 6.98 -26.76
CA VAL A 215 16.22 7.08 -27.38
C VAL A 215 17.13 7.83 -26.40
N PRO A 216 18.17 7.18 -25.82
CA PRO A 216 19.08 7.86 -24.91
C PRO A 216 19.87 8.97 -25.60
N GLU A 217 19.89 10.14 -24.99
CA GLU A 217 20.74 11.26 -25.38
C GLU A 217 22.01 11.29 -24.51
N GLU A 218 23.15 11.43 -25.16
CA GLU A 218 24.45 11.62 -24.52
C GLU A 218 24.52 13.00 -23.86
N TYR A 219 25.08 13.05 -22.66
CA TYR A 219 25.50 14.29 -22.03
C TYR A 219 26.67 14.03 -21.09
N TRP A 220 27.43 15.06 -20.78
CA TRP A 220 28.58 14.96 -19.90
C TRP A 220 28.39 15.84 -18.66
N GLU A 221 28.97 15.40 -17.56
CA GLU A 221 29.19 16.19 -16.36
C GLU A 221 30.70 16.28 -16.12
N ILE A 222 31.16 17.34 -15.47
CA ILE A 222 32.55 17.45 -15.02
C ILE A 222 32.51 17.72 -13.52
N ASP A 223 33.07 16.80 -12.76
CA ASP A 223 33.40 17.00 -11.34
C ASP A 223 34.86 17.46 -11.23
N ALA A 224 35.15 18.29 -10.24
CA ALA A 224 36.49 18.76 -9.92
C ALA A 224 36.80 18.45 -8.46
N ASP A 225 37.91 17.74 -8.22
CA ASP A 225 38.45 17.58 -6.88
C ASP A 225 39.40 18.74 -6.61
N LEU A 226 39.03 19.56 -5.63
CA LEU A 226 39.76 20.74 -5.22
C LEU A 226 40.35 20.53 -3.82
N SER A 227 41.34 21.34 -3.47
CA SER A 227 41.86 21.45 -2.12
C SER A 227 41.76 22.88 -1.63
N THR A 228 41.30 23.03 -0.39
CA THR A 228 41.21 24.34 0.29
C THR A 228 42.60 24.85 0.70
N PRO A 229 42.75 26.13 1.10
CA PRO A 229 44.02 26.65 1.61
C PRO A 229 44.59 25.87 2.80
N LYS A 230 43.75 25.13 3.53
CA LYS A 230 44.15 24.27 4.66
C LYS A 230 44.47 22.83 4.27
N GLY A 231 44.35 22.48 2.99
CA GLY A 231 44.58 21.14 2.48
C GLY A 231 43.35 20.22 2.47
N ASP A 232 42.20 20.66 3.00
CA ASP A 232 40.97 19.85 3.01
C ASP A 232 40.47 19.57 1.59
N ALA A 233 39.98 18.36 1.34
CA ALA A 233 39.41 17.97 0.06
C ALA A 233 38.01 18.57 -0.13
N LEU A 234 37.71 19.05 -1.34
CA LEU A 234 36.43 19.61 -1.73
C LEU A 234 36.06 19.16 -3.15
N ALA A 235 35.09 18.26 -3.26
CA ALA A 235 34.52 17.88 -4.56
C ALA A 235 33.42 18.87 -4.97
N VAL A 236 33.51 19.40 -6.19
CA VAL A 236 32.52 20.34 -6.76
C VAL A 236 32.12 19.90 -8.17
N ARG A 237 30.89 20.21 -8.59
CA ARG A 237 30.40 19.91 -9.95
C ARG A 237 30.29 21.17 -10.79
N VAL A 238 30.76 21.15 -12.04
CA VAL A 238 30.50 22.24 -13.00
C VAL A 238 29.01 22.31 -13.29
N THR A 239 28.41 23.49 -13.11
CA THR A 239 26.97 23.70 -13.31
C THR A 239 26.65 24.69 -14.41
N HIS A 240 27.52 25.66 -14.66
CA HIS A 240 27.30 26.71 -15.67
C HIS A 240 28.60 27.08 -16.38
N GLN A 241 28.46 27.56 -17.61
CA GLN A 241 29.48 28.29 -18.37
C GLN A 241 28.86 29.60 -18.86
N GLY A 242 29.41 30.74 -18.44
CA GLY A 242 28.73 32.02 -18.51
C GLY A 242 27.40 31.99 -17.75
N ASP A 243 26.33 32.37 -18.43
CA ASP A 243 24.96 32.35 -17.90
C ASP A 243 24.15 31.11 -18.28
N LYS A 244 24.76 30.15 -19.01
CA LYS A 244 24.07 28.94 -19.48
C LYS A 244 24.41 27.73 -18.60
N ALA A 245 23.42 26.85 -18.40
CA ALA A 245 23.64 25.58 -17.74
C ALA A 245 24.66 24.75 -18.53
N PHE A 246 25.66 24.21 -17.82
CA PHE A 246 26.72 23.40 -18.41
C PHE A 246 26.22 21.97 -18.61
N ARG A 247 26.06 21.57 -19.88
CA ARG A 247 25.64 20.22 -20.27
C ARG A 247 26.17 19.87 -21.67
N PRO A 248 27.48 19.60 -21.82
CA PRO A 248 28.05 19.16 -23.10
C PRO A 248 27.36 17.89 -23.58
N VAL A 249 27.22 17.74 -24.89
CA VAL A 249 26.53 16.58 -25.51
C VAL A 249 27.48 15.60 -26.18
N ASN A 250 28.78 15.87 -26.14
CA ASN A 250 29.81 14.99 -26.70
C ASN A 250 31.18 15.22 -26.03
N ARG A 251 32.12 14.34 -26.38
CA ARG A 251 33.49 14.36 -25.88
C ARG A 251 34.26 15.62 -26.27
N GLU A 252 34.16 16.09 -27.51
CA GLU A 252 34.92 17.26 -28.00
C GLU A 252 34.59 18.53 -27.21
N GLN A 253 33.30 18.80 -26.97
CA GLN A 253 32.85 19.93 -26.14
C GLN A 253 33.35 19.80 -24.69
N THR A 254 33.37 18.58 -24.17
CA THR A 254 33.83 18.29 -22.80
C THR A 254 35.33 18.51 -22.68
N GLU A 255 36.13 17.99 -23.61
CA GLU A 255 37.60 18.16 -23.63
C GLU A 255 37.99 19.63 -23.82
N ALA A 256 37.25 20.40 -24.62
CA ALA A 256 37.44 21.84 -24.74
C ALA A 256 37.21 22.57 -23.41
N ALA A 257 36.17 22.20 -22.65
CA ALA A 257 35.91 22.76 -21.33
C ALA A 257 36.98 22.35 -20.31
N VAL A 258 37.40 21.08 -20.32
CA VAL A 258 38.49 20.56 -19.47
C VAL A 258 39.78 21.35 -19.71
N ALA A 259 40.18 21.58 -20.96
CA ALA A 259 41.40 22.31 -21.29
C ALA A 259 41.41 23.76 -20.77
N ILE A 260 40.24 24.39 -20.62
CA ILE A 260 40.09 25.71 -19.98
C ILE A 260 40.19 25.57 -18.46
N LEU A 261 39.45 24.62 -17.88
CA LEU A 261 39.38 24.36 -16.44
C LEU A 261 40.72 23.92 -15.83
N GLU A 262 41.57 23.20 -16.57
CA GLU A 262 42.93 22.79 -16.12
C GLU A 262 43.85 23.98 -15.87
N LYS A 263 43.64 25.09 -16.60
CA LYS A 263 44.46 26.31 -16.52
C LYS A 263 43.79 27.40 -15.68
N ALA A 264 42.55 27.17 -15.25
CA ALA A 264 41.77 28.15 -14.52
C ALA A 264 42.24 28.29 -13.08
N ARG A 265 42.03 29.48 -12.51
CA ARG A 265 42.13 29.70 -11.06
C ARG A 265 40.76 29.48 -10.44
N TYR A 266 40.71 28.68 -9.38
CA TYR A 266 39.48 28.39 -8.65
C TYR A 266 39.39 29.28 -7.43
N ALA A 267 38.25 29.93 -7.24
CA ALA A 267 37.99 30.74 -6.05
C ALA A 267 36.55 30.58 -5.58
N ILE A 268 36.33 30.65 -4.27
CA ILE A 268 34.97 30.71 -3.71
C ILE A 268 34.34 32.05 -4.09
N LEU A 269 33.28 32.00 -4.89
CA LEU A 269 32.48 33.18 -5.24
C LEU A 269 31.41 33.47 -4.20
N ASP A 270 30.81 32.41 -3.65
CA ASP A 270 29.71 32.54 -2.71
C ASP A 270 29.66 31.32 -1.77
N ARG A 271 29.25 31.58 -0.53
CA ARG A 271 28.98 30.58 0.49
C ARG A 271 27.66 30.95 1.16
N GLU A 272 26.68 30.07 0.97
CA GLU A 272 25.37 30.22 1.59
C GLU A 272 25.15 29.12 2.63
N ASP A 273 25.06 29.52 3.89
CA ASP A 273 24.69 28.65 5.01
C ASP A 273 23.25 28.95 5.45
N LYS A 274 22.37 27.95 5.40
CA LYS A 274 20.95 28.07 5.74
C LYS A 274 20.49 26.98 6.71
N PRO A 275 19.79 27.33 7.79
CA PRO A 275 19.11 26.33 8.61
C PRO A 275 17.97 25.70 7.80
N THR A 276 17.92 24.38 7.79
CA THR A 276 16.89 23.59 7.12
C THR A 276 16.35 22.53 8.07
N SER A 277 15.13 22.04 7.80
CA SER A 277 14.51 21.01 8.63
C SER A 277 13.82 19.93 7.80
N SER A 278 13.75 18.73 8.38
CA SER A 278 13.07 17.58 7.81
C SER A 278 11.98 17.11 8.79
N LYS A 279 10.71 17.28 8.38
CA LYS A 279 9.55 16.87 9.19
C LYS A 279 9.35 15.35 9.12
N PRO A 280 8.87 14.70 10.20
CA PRO A 280 8.49 13.30 10.12
C PRO A 280 7.29 13.11 9.19
N SER A 281 7.29 12.01 8.44
CA SER A 281 6.14 11.61 7.62
C SER A 281 4.96 11.15 8.48
N ALA A 282 3.76 11.20 7.90
CA ALA A 282 2.51 10.73 8.50
C ALA A 282 2.60 9.27 9.00
N PRO A 283 1.75 8.85 9.96
CA PRO A 283 1.59 7.44 10.29
C PRO A 283 1.11 6.65 9.06
N PHE A 284 1.32 5.33 9.08
CA PHE A 284 1.04 4.53 7.89
C PHE A 284 -0.45 4.40 7.61
N ILE A 285 -0.80 4.58 6.34
CA ILE A 285 -1.99 3.97 5.71
C ILE A 285 -1.58 2.72 4.92
N THR A 286 -2.55 1.94 4.43
CA THR A 286 -2.28 0.69 3.72
C THR A 286 -1.32 0.87 2.55
N SER A 287 -1.50 1.91 1.72
CA SER A 287 -0.64 2.15 0.55
C SER A 287 0.78 2.50 0.96
N THR A 288 0.96 3.34 1.98
CA THR A 288 2.28 3.77 2.47
C THR A 288 3.01 2.66 3.23
N LEU A 289 2.28 1.80 3.96
CA LEU A 289 2.85 0.60 4.59
C LEU A 289 3.38 -0.37 3.54
N GLN A 290 2.58 -0.66 2.51
CA GLN A 290 2.99 -1.53 1.40
C GLN A 290 4.23 -0.99 0.68
N GLN A 291 4.28 0.32 0.42
CA GLN A 291 5.42 0.97 -0.18
C GLN A 291 6.67 0.87 0.71
N ALA A 292 6.55 1.20 1.99
CA ALA A 292 7.67 1.17 2.94
C ALA A 292 8.19 -0.24 3.18
N ALA A 293 7.30 -1.23 3.35
CA ALA A 293 7.68 -2.64 3.53
C ALA A 293 8.40 -3.17 2.28
N SER A 294 7.94 -2.80 1.09
CA SER A 294 8.62 -3.17 -0.16
C SER A 294 10.00 -2.53 -0.27
N THR A 295 10.14 -1.22 -0.02
CA THR A 295 11.42 -0.54 -0.18
C THR A 295 12.43 -0.88 0.93
N ARG A 296 11.97 -1.00 2.19
CA ARG A 296 12.85 -1.14 3.36
C ARG A 296 13.07 -2.58 3.82
N LEU A 297 12.06 -3.45 3.68
CA LEU A 297 12.11 -4.84 4.15
C LEU A 297 12.19 -5.84 2.99
N GLY A 298 12.04 -5.37 1.76
CA GLY A 298 12.03 -6.24 0.59
C GLY A 298 10.72 -7.01 0.39
N PHE A 299 9.69 -6.81 1.23
CA PHE A 299 8.45 -7.60 1.21
C PHE A 299 7.55 -7.25 0.01
N GLY A 300 6.96 -8.27 -0.60
CA GLY A 300 5.86 -8.07 -1.56
C GLY A 300 4.58 -7.61 -0.85
N VAL A 301 3.65 -7.01 -1.59
CA VAL A 301 2.38 -6.48 -1.05
C VAL A 301 1.52 -7.57 -0.42
N LYS A 302 1.49 -8.77 -1.03
CA LYS A 302 0.75 -9.93 -0.49
C LYS A 302 1.30 -10.37 0.86
N LYS A 303 2.63 -10.49 0.95
CA LYS A 303 3.33 -10.83 2.20
C LYS A 303 3.08 -9.77 3.27
N THR A 304 3.21 -8.49 2.91
CA THR A 304 2.97 -7.36 3.82
C THR A 304 1.56 -7.42 4.42
N MET A 305 0.53 -7.59 3.59
CA MET A 305 -0.85 -7.66 4.08
C MET A 305 -1.14 -8.90 4.91
N MET A 306 -0.54 -10.05 4.57
CA MET A 306 -0.67 -11.28 5.36
C MET A 306 -0.09 -11.10 6.77
N MET A 307 1.11 -10.51 6.87
CA MET A 307 1.75 -10.24 8.17
C MET A 307 0.96 -9.20 8.97
N ALA A 308 0.52 -8.12 8.32
CA ALA A 308 -0.28 -7.08 8.97
C ALA A 308 -1.62 -7.64 9.48
N GLN A 309 -2.26 -8.56 8.74
CA GLN A 309 -3.47 -9.23 9.19
C GLN A 309 -3.24 -10.05 10.45
N ARG A 310 -2.15 -10.84 10.51
CA ARG A 310 -1.78 -11.59 11.73
C ARG A 310 -1.54 -10.67 12.92
N LEU A 311 -0.74 -9.61 12.72
CA LEU A 311 -0.48 -8.61 13.75
C LEU A 311 -1.77 -7.96 14.28
N TYR A 312 -2.75 -7.69 13.41
CA TYR A 312 -4.04 -7.14 13.80
C TYR A 312 -4.90 -8.14 14.57
N GLU A 313 -5.04 -9.37 14.06
CA GLU A 313 -5.88 -10.42 14.67
C GLU A 313 -5.37 -10.88 16.05
N ASP A 314 -4.05 -10.78 16.29
CA ASP A 314 -3.43 -11.03 17.59
C ASP A 314 -3.34 -9.77 18.47
N GLY A 315 -3.86 -8.63 18.00
CA GLY A 315 -4.06 -7.41 18.78
C GLY A 315 -2.84 -6.50 18.89
N HIS A 316 -1.81 -6.67 18.06
CA HIS A 316 -0.57 -5.88 18.10
C HIS A 316 -0.66 -4.55 17.35
N ILE A 317 -1.49 -4.46 16.30
CA ILE A 317 -1.68 -3.23 15.52
C ILE A 317 -3.16 -2.91 15.32
N THR A 318 -3.45 -1.67 14.95
CA THR A 318 -4.75 -1.26 14.42
C THR A 318 -5.01 -1.86 13.03
N TYR A 319 -6.27 -1.74 12.58
CA TYR A 319 -6.73 -2.32 11.33
C TYR A 319 -5.91 -1.89 10.11
N MET A 320 -5.39 -2.88 9.39
CA MET A 320 -4.39 -2.67 8.32
C MET A 320 -4.97 -2.22 6.97
N ARG A 321 -6.30 -2.13 6.83
CA ARG A 321 -6.99 -1.65 5.62
C ARG A 321 -7.63 -0.29 5.91
N THR A 322 -6.82 0.75 5.72
CA THR A 322 -7.17 2.13 6.04
C THR A 322 -6.50 3.08 5.04
N ASP A 323 -7.21 4.15 4.69
CA ASP A 323 -6.70 5.32 3.97
C ASP A 323 -6.64 6.57 4.85
N SER A 324 -6.89 6.41 6.15
CA SER A 324 -6.86 7.48 7.16
C SER A 324 -5.52 7.55 7.86
N THR A 325 -4.93 8.74 7.89
CA THR A 325 -3.72 9.06 8.66
C THR A 325 -4.07 9.56 10.07
N ASN A 326 -5.35 9.56 10.43
CA ASN A 326 -5.82 10.00 11.74
C ASN A 326 -5.26 9.14 12.87
N LEU A 327 -5.03 9.74 14.03
CA LEU A 327 -4.68 9.08 15.28
C LEU A 327 -5.67 9.51 16.35
N SER A 328 -6.16 8.55 17.14
CA SER A 328 -7.00 8.82 18.31
C SER A 328 -6.23 9.65 19.35
N GLN A 329 -6.97 10.37 20.19
CA GLN A 329 -6.37 11.16 21.28
C GLN A 329 -5.52 10.29 22.21
N ASP A 330 -6.01 9.07 22.53
CA ASP A 330 -5.28 8.10 23.33
C ASP A 330 -3.98 7.64 22.66
N ALA A 331 -4.00 7.38 21.35
CA ALA A 331 -2.80 7.00 20.60
C ALA A 331 -1.77 8.14 20.56
N VAL A 332 -2.22 9.37 20.33
CA VAL A 332 -1.36 10.56 20.36
C VAL A 332 -0.73 10.74 21.75
N ALA A 333 -1.51 10.66 22.82
CA ALA A 333 -1.02 10.76 24.19
C ALA A 333 -0.02 9.65 24.51
N MET A 334 -0.31 8.42 24.08
CA MET A 334 0.56 7.26 24.23
C MET A 334 1.90 7.45 23.52
N ALA A 335 1.91 7.87 22.26
CA ALA A 335 3.14 8.13 21.50
C ALA A 335 3.96 9.27 22.13
N ARG A 336 3.32 10.39 22.48
CA ARG A 336 3.96 11.56 23.09
C ARG A 336 4.59 11.23 24.44
N GLY A 337 3.87 10.52 25.32
CA GLY A 337 4.39 10.06 26.60
C GLY A 337 5.58 9.10 26.45
N TYR A 338 5.57 8.24 25.42
CA TYR A 338 6.73 7.41 25.10
C TYR A 338 7.92 8.26 24.63
N VAL A 339 7.68 9.23 23.75
CA VAL A 339 8.73 10.12 23.22
C VAL A 339 9.41 10.88 24.36
N GLU A 340 8.62 11.49 25.23
CA GLU A 340 9.14 12.24 26.39
C GLU A 340 9.96 11.34 27.32
N LYS A 341 9.42 10.17 27.67
CA LYS A 341 10.07 9.25 28.61
C LYS A 341 11.35 8.60 28.06
N LYS A 342 11.42 8.34 26.75
CA LYS A 342 12.52 7.57 26.14
C LYS A 342 13.56 8.42 25.41
N PHE A 343 13.16 9.56 24.85
CA PHE A 343 14.05 10.45 24.12
C PHE A 343 14.24 11.80 24.83
N GLY A 344 13.30 12.21 25.68
CA GLY A 344 13.36 13.47 26.43
C GLY A 344 12.54 14.59 25.80
N LYS A 345 12.30 15.65 26.57
CA LYS A 345 11.43 16.78 26.21
C LYS A 345 11.84 17.48 24.90
N ASN A 346 13.13 17.55 24.60
CA ASN A 346 13.65 18.18 23.37
C ASN A 346 13.22 17.46 22.07
N TYR A 347 12.77 16.20 22.16
CA TYR A 347 12.26 15.45 21.01
C TYR A 347 10.74 15.53 20.85
N LEU A 348 10.04 16.12 21.83
CA LEU A 348 8.59 16.21 21.86
C LEU A 348 8.13 17.58 21.34
N PRO A 349 7.28 17.64 20.31
CA PRO A 349 6.69 18.90 19.86
C PRO A 349 5.78 19.52 20.93
N ASP A 350 5.72 20.85 21.01
CA ASP A 350 4.88 21.57 21.98
C ASP A 350 3.40 21.17 21.86
N ALA A 351 2.88 21.13 20.62
CA ALA A 351 1.55 20.64 20.30
C ALA A 351 1.60 19.28 19.57
N PRO A 352 0.56 18.43 19.69
CA PRO A 352 0.48 17.20 18.92
C PRO A 352 0.56 17.42 17.40
N ASN A 353 1.27 16.56 16.69
CA ASN A 353 1.29 16.60 15.24
C ASN A 353 0.00 15.98 14.69
N THR A 354 -0.77 16.74 13.92
CA THR A 354 -1.98 16.26 13.23
C THR A 354 -1.71 16.04 11.75
N TYR A 355 -2.19 14.93 11.20
CA TYR A 355 -2.05 14.59 9.79
C TYR A 355 -3.44 14.52 9.15
N ALA A 356 -3.69 15.34 8.14
CA ALA A 356 -4.96 15.35 7.44
C ALA A 356 -5.15 14.05 6.63
N SER A 357 -6.38 13.53 6.66
CA SER A 357 -6.82 12.47 5.77
C SER A 357 -7.39 13.08 4.47
N LYS A 358 -7.50 12.28 3.41
CA LYS A 358 -8.05 12.75 2.12
C LYS A 358 -9.58 12.91 2.24
N GLU A 359 -10.18 13.85 1.49
CA GLU A 359 -11.63 14.19 1.50
C GLU A 359 -12.59 13.00 1.26
N ASN A 360 -12.10 11.87 0.74
CA ASN A 360 -12.90 10.65 0.49
C ASN A 360 -12.41 9.44 1.32
N SER A 361 -11.63 9.68 2.38
CA SER A 361 -11.17 8.61 3.28
C SER A 361 -12.34 8.02 4.06
N GLN A 362 -12.25 6.75 4.43
CA GLN A 362 -13.24 6.17 5.35
C GLN A 362 -12.93 6.69 6.76
N GLU A 363 -13.40 7.90 7.08
CA GLU A 363 -13.00 8.69 8.26
C GLU A 363 -13.19 8.00 9.62
N ALA A 364 -13.97 6.91 9.68
CA ALA A 364 -14.11 6.06 10.87
C ALA A 364 -12.86 5.22 11.19
N HIS A 365 -11.88 5.16 10.28
CA HIS A 365 -10.66 4.38 10.42
C HIS A 365 -9.53 5.21 11.03
N GLU A 366 -8.68 4.56 11.82
CA GLU A 366 -7.41 5.11 12.30
C GLU A 366 -6.26 4.69 11.36
N ALA A 367 -5.12 5.37 11.47
CA ALA A 367 -3.88 4.93 10.83
C ALA A 367 -3.40 3.58 11.37
N ILE A 368 -2.54 2.91 10.62
CA ILE A 368 -1.86 1.68 11.00
C ILE A 368 -0.75 2.04 12.01
N ARG A 369 -0.96 1.66 13.27
CA ARG A 369 -0.08 1.91 14.41
C ARG A 369 -0.06 0.70 15.35
N PRO A 370 0.91 0.61 16.27
CA PRO A 370 0.83 -0.32 17.39
C PRO A 370 -0.41 -0.06 18.24
N SER A 371 -1.03 -1.13 18.75
CA SER A 371 -2.08 -1.02 19.76
C SER A 371 -1.51 -0.48 21.08
N TYR A 372 -0.25 -0.84 21.38
CA TYR A 372 0.47 -0.38 22.56
C TYR A 372 1.92 -0.01 22.20
N VAL A 373 2.30 1.26 22.41
CA VAL A 373 3.64 1.76 22.07
C VAL A 373 4.75 1.13 22.92
N ASN A 374 4.44 0.66 24.13
CA ASN A 374 5.43 0.08 25.04
C ASN A 374 5.82 -1.36 24.69
N VAL A 375 5.12 -2.00 23.74
CA VAL A 375 5.44 -3.34 23.28
C VAL A 375 6.48 -3.24 22.16
N ALA A 376 7.69 -3.74 22.44
CA ALA A 376 8.77 -3.79 21.45
C ALA A 376 8.59 -4.99 20.49
N ALA A 377 9.18 -4.93 19.30
CA ALA A 377 9.03 -5.99 18.29
C ALA A 377 9.57 -7.33 18.78
N GLU A 378 10.65 -7.32 19.56
CA GLU A 378 11.30 -8.50 20.14
C GLU A 378 10.46 -9.18 21.23
N GLN A 379 9.45 -8.48 21.75
CA GLN A 379 8.52 -9.02 22.76
C GLN A 379 7.38 -9.83 22.14
N LEU A 380 7.18 -9.74 20.81
CA LEU A 380 6.15 -10.48 20.08
C LEU A 380 6.59 -11.93 19.82
N LYS A 381 6.65 -12.75 20.88
CA LYS A 381 7.16 -14.13 20.83
C LYS A 381 6.27 -15.10 20.03
N ASP A 382 5.01 -14.75 19.84
CA ASP A 382 4.03 -15.46 19.03
C ASP A 382 4.09 -15.09 17.54
N MET A 383 4.90 -14.10 17.17
CA MET A 383 5.07 -13.62 15.80
C MET A 383 6.36 -14.11 15.17
N GLU A 384 6.30 -14.49 13.88
CA GLU A 384 7.49 -14.82 13.10
C GLU A 384 8.37 -13.58 12.83
N ALA A 385 9.65 -13.79 12.53
CA ALA A 385 10.64 -12.72 12.38
C ALA A 385 10.22 -11.64 11.35
N ASP A 386 9.54 -12.03 10.28
CA ASP A 386 9.08 -11.07 9.27
C ASP A 386 7.86 -10.25 9.73
N ALA A 387 6.98 -10.82 10.56
CA ALA A 387 5.93 -10.08 11.22
C ALA A 387 6.50 -9.10 12.26
N GLN A 388 7.52 -9.52 13.03
CA GLN A 388 8.24 -8.63 13.95
C GLN A 388 8.91 -7.46 13.22
N LYS A 389 9.56 -7.70 12.07
CA LYS A 389 10.15 -6.64 11.23
C LYS A 389 9.08 -5.66 10.72
N LEU A 390 7.92 -6.16 10.30
CA LEU A 390 6.82 -5.30 9.85
C LEU A 390 6.26 -4.47 11.01
N TYR A 391 6.08 -5.08 12.18
CA TYR A 391 5.67 -4.38 13.40
C TYR A 391 6.68 -3.29 13.77
N GLN A 392 7.99 -3.59 13.78
CA GLN A 392 9.04 -2.60 14.05
C GLN A 392 8.99 -1.42 13.08
N LEU A 393 8.72 -1.68 11.80
CA LEU A 393 8.54 -0.63 10.79
C LEU A 393 7.34 0.27 11.14
N ILE A 394 6.19 -0.33 11.46
CA ILE A 394 4.96 0.37 11.88
C ILE A 394 5.22 1.20 13.14
N TRP A 395 5.84 0.59 14.14
CA TRP A 395 6.16 1.20 15.42
C TRP A 395 7.07 2.42 15.27
N ARG A 396 8.17 2.32 14.50
CA ARG A 396 9.09 3.45 14.28
C ARG A 396 8.39 4.61 13.58
N GLN A 397 7.53 4.31 12.60
CA GLN A 397 6.78 5.35 11.90
C GLN A 397 5.77 6.05 12.80
N PHE A 398 5.07 5.30 13.66
CA PHE A 398 4.13 5.84 14.62
C PHE A 398 4.80 6.73 15.67
N VAL A 399 5.92 6.30 16.25
CA VAL A 399 6.66 7.13 17.22
C VAL A 399 7.23 8.37 16.53
N ALA A 400 7.88 8.21 15.38
CA ALA A 400 8.48 9.32 14.65
C ALA A 400 7.48 10.41 14.26
N CYS A 401 6.25 10.06 13.89
CA CYS A 401 5.24 11.04 13.48
C CYS A 401 4.84 12.01 14.60
N GLN A 402 5.12 11.69 15.87
CA GLN A 402 4.89 12.57 17.02
C GLN A 402 6.18 13.18 17.60
N MET A 403 7.30 13.14 16.86
CA MET A 403 8.57 13.77 17.24
C MET A 403 8.78 15.10 16.51
N VAL A 404 9.69 15.93 17.01
CA VAL A 404 10.08 17.19 16.34
C VAL A 404 10.88 16.93 15.04
N PRO A 405 10.92 17.90 14.11
CA PRO A 405 11.75 17.81 12.90
C PRO A 405 13.24 17.60 13.20
N ALA A 406 13.93 16.88 12.31
CA ALA A 406 15.38 16.90 12.29
C ALA A 406 15.85 18.26 11.75
N GLN A 407 16.93 18.80 12.31
CA GLN A 407 17.48 20.12 11.97
C GLN A 407 18.89 19.97 11.40
N TYR A 408 19.16 20.72 10.34
CA TYR A 408 20.43 20.70 9.61
C TYR A 408 20.86 22.11 9.26
N ASP A 409 22.17 22.32 9.21
CA ASP A 409 22.74 23.48 8.53
C ASP A 409 23.13 23.05 7.12
N SER A 410 22.45 23.57 6.11
CA SER A 410 22.78 23.30 4.72
C SER A 410 23.73 24.36 4.20
N THR A 411 24.84 23.92 3.61
CA THR A 411 25.84 24.78 2.98
C THR A 411 25.79 24.57 1.48
N THR A 412 25.67 25.66 0.72
CA THR A 412 25.91 25.67 -0.72
C THR A 412 27.13 26.52 -0.99
N LEU A 413 28.15 25.93 -1.63
CA LEU A 413 29.33 26.63 -2.12
C LEU A 413 29.19 26.85 -3.62
N THR A 414 29.48 28.08 -4.07
CA THR A 414 29.65 28.39 -5.48
C THR A 414 31.11 28.76 -5.74
N VAL A 415 31.76 28.00 -6.62
CA VAL A 415 33.16 28.20 -7.02
C VAL A 415 33.20 28.76 -8.43
N GLY A 416 34.04 29.75 -8.66
CA GLY A 416 34.32 30.32 -9.98
C GLY A 416 35.63 29.80 -10.53
N ALA A 417 35.66 29.48 -11.82
CA ALA A 417 36.88 29.11 -12.54
C ALA A 417 36.78 29.57 -14.00
N ALA A 418 37.56 30.59 -14.39
CA ALA A 418 37.40 31.28 -15.67
C ALA A 418 35.94 31.75 -15.88
N ASP A 419 35.27 31.33 -16.97
CA ASP A 419 33.86 31.59 -17.25
C ASP A 419 32.91 30.54 -16.65
N PHE A 420 33.41 29.55 -15.90
CA PHE A 420 32.61 28.47 -15.30
C PHE A 420 32.19 28.76 -13.87
N LYS A 421 31.02 28.22 -13.50
CA LYS A 421 30.54 28.14 -12.10
C LYS A 421 30.36 26.69 -11.69
N LEU A 422 30.99 26.30 -10.59
CA LEU A 422 30.89 24.99 -9.98
C LEU A 422 30.14 25.08 -8.65
N LYS A 423 29.47 24.00 -8.24
CA LYS A 423 28.74 23.95 -6.97
C LYS A 423 29.06 22.70 -6.17
N ALA A 424 29.15 22.88 -4.86
CA ALA A 424 29.04 21.81 -3.88
C ALA A 424 27.88 22.10 -2.93
N LYS A 425 27.18 21.05 -2.54
CA LYS A 425 26.13 21.12 -1.53
C LYS A 425 26.42 20.08 -0.47
N GLY A 426 26.24 20.47 0.78
CA GLY A 426 26.30 19.56 1.90
C GLY A 426 25.39 20.05 3.01
N ARG A 427 25.24 19.23 4.04
CA ARG A 427 24.56 19.64 5.26
C ARG A 427 25.14 18.93 6.47
N THR A 428 25.14 19.63 7.59
CA THR A 428 25.55 19.08 8.88
C THR A 428 24.34 18.94 9.78
N LEU A 429 24.16 17.74 10.33
CA LEU A 429 23.09 17.48 11.28
C LEU A 429 23.32 18.26 12.58
N ARG A 430 22.37 19.13 12.93
CA ARG A 430 22.35 19.86 14.21
C ARG A 430 21.55 19.12 15.26
N PHE A 431 20.43 18.53 14.86
CA PHE A 431 19.55 17.77 15.75
C PHE A 431 18.85 16.64 14.98
N ASP A 432 18.98 15.40 15.45
CA ASP A 432 18.42 14.21 14.77
C ASP A 432 16.89 14.15 14.83
N GLY A 433 16.25 14.75 15.85
CA GLY A 433 14.80 14.82 15.97
C GLY A 433 14.14 13.45 15.74
N TRP A 434 13.12 13.39 14.89
CA TRP A 434 12.45 12.13 14.55
C TRP A 434 13.36 11.06 13.93
N THR A 435 14.51 11.42 13.34
CA THR A 435 15.39 10.42 12.73
C THR A 435 16.09 9.55 13.78
N LYS A 436 16.10 9.97 15.05
CA LYS A 436 16.63 9.20 16.19
C LYS A 436 16.02 7.81 16.33
N VAL A 437 14.71 7.68 16.07
CA VAL A 437 13.99 6.40 16.19
C VAL A 437 14.09 5.55 14.91
N MET A 438 14.66 6.08 13.83
CA MET A 438 14.88 5.35 12.58
C MET A 438 16.20 4.58 12.60
N PRO A 439 16.37 3.54 11.77
CA PRO A 439 17.68 2.96 11.55
C PRO A 439 18.64 4.03 11.01
N ALA A 440 19.93 3.93 11.34
CA ALA A 440 20.94 4.86 10.83
C ALA A 440 20.84 4.92 9.30
N LEU A 441 20.52 6.10 8.77
CA LEU A 441 20.47 6.34 7.34
C LEU A 441 21.88 6.22 6.77
N ARG A 442 22.02 5.61 5.59
CA ARG A 442 23.27 5.74 4.83
C ARG A 442 23.41 7.19 4.43
N LYS A 443 24.53 7.82 4.78
CA LYS A 443 24.85 9.18 4.32
C LYS A 443 24.95 9.17 2.80
N ASN A 444 24.11 9.96 2.15
CA ASN A 444 24.21 10.33 0.75
C ASN A 444 25.09 11.59 0.61
N ASP A 445 25.46 11.96 -0.61
CA ASP A 445 26.40 13.08 -0.85
C ASP A 445 25.91 14.41 -0.27
N GLU A 446 24.58 14.61 -0.21
CA GLU A 446 23.97 15.79 0.41
C GLU A 446 24.12 15.81 1.95
N ASP A 447 24.38 14.68 2.60
CA ASP A 447 24.65 14.55 4.04
C ASP A 447 26.13 14.70 4.41
N LEU A 448 26.98 15.05 3.44
CA LEU A 448 28.39 15.36 3.68
C LEU A 448 28.51 16.75 4.29
N THR A 449 29.42 16.87 5.27
CA THR A 449 29.82 18.17 5.82
C THR A 449 30.92 18.74 4.94
N LEU A 450 30.68 19.92 4.38
CA LEU A 450 31.67 20.61 3.55
C LEU A 450 32.75 21.26 4.42
N PRO A 451 34.00 21.38 3.93
CA PRO A 451 35.08 22.02 4.67
C PRO A 451 34.80 23.52 4.92
N PRO A 452 35.39 24.09 5.97
CA PRO A 452 35.32 25.53 6.23
C PRO A 452 36.11 26.29 5.17
N VAL A 453 35.44 27.19 4.45
CA VAL A 453 36.01 28.06 3.41
C VAL A 453 35.32 29.42 3.46
N ASN A 454 36.03 30.47 3.06
CA ASN A 454 35.51 31.85 2.97
C ASN A 454 35.38 32.29 1.52
N VAL A 455 34.52 33.28 1.28
CA VAL A 455 34.43 33.96 -0.03
C VAL A 455 35.78 34.60 -0.34
N GLY A 456 36.27 34.37 -1.56
CA GLY A 456 37.58 34.81 -2.01
C GLY A 456 38.72 33.81 -1.78
N ASP A 457 38.52 32.74 -1.00
CA ASP A 457 39.55 31.70 -0.83
C ASP A 457 39.89 31.07 -2.19
N THR A 458 41.18 30.98 -2.49
CA THR A 458 41.70 30.28 -3.66
C THR A 458 41.77 28.78 -3.39
N LEU A 459 41.38 27.98 -4.38
CA LEU A 459 41.40 26.53 -4.30
C LEU A 459 42.38 25.94 -5.31
N ASP A 460 43.08 24.89 -4.89
CA ASP A 460 43.98 24.15 -5.77
C ASP A 460 43.23 23.03 -6.48
N LEU A 461 43.28 23.02 -7.81
CA LEU A 461 42.80 21.88 -8.60
C LEU A 461 43.69 20.66 -8.37
N LYS A 462 43.09 19.51 -8.01
CA LYS A 462 43.79 18.22 -7.90
C LYS A 462 43.50 17.32 -9.08
N SER A 463 42.24 17.24 -9.50
CA SER A 463 41.82 16.48 -10.68
C SER A 463 40.52 17.03 -11.26
N LEU A 464 40.34 16.80 -12.56
CA LEU A 464 39.06 16.92 -13.25
C LEU A 464 38.58 15.53 -13.63
N LEU A 465 37.29 15.28 -13.42
CA LEU A 465 36.64 13.99 -13.63
C LEU A 465 35.48 14.16 -14.63
N PRO A 466 35.75 14.16 -15.94
CA PRO A 466 34.69 14.14 -16.95
C PRO A 466 33.95 12.81 -16.90
N GLY A 467 32.64 12.87 -16.68
CA GLY A 467 31.74 11.72 -16.66
C GLY A 467 30.81 11.73 -17.86
N GLN A 468 30.90 10.69 -18.70
CA GLN A 468 29.90 10.47 -19.74
C GLN A 468 28.63 9.88 -19.13
N HIS A 469 27.50 10.47 -19.50
CA HIS A 469 26.20 10.02 -19.08
C HIS A 469 25.25 9.91 -20.27
N PHE A 470 24.19 9.14 -20.04
CA PHE A 470 23.07 9.04 -20.96
C PHE A 470 21.78 9.31 -20.19
N THR A 471 20.86 10.04 -20.80
CA THR A 471 19.51 10.16 -20.26
C THR A 471 18.93 8.76 -20.09
N LYS A 472 18.20 8.51 -19.00
CA LYS A 472 17.64 7.19 -18.69
C LYS A 472 16.15 7.16 -19.05
N PRO A 473 15.63 6.03 -19.54
CA PRO A 473 14.20 5.89 -19.77
C PRO A 473 13.44 5.97 -18.43
N PRO A 474 12.12 6.22 -18.46
CA PRO A 474 11.30 6.16 -17.26
C PRO A 474 11.48 4.84 -16.51
N ALA A 475 11.65 4.90 -15.18
CA ALA A 475 11.88 3.70 -14.40
C ALA A 475 10.68 2.74 -14.48
N ARG A 476 10.93 1.43 -14.60
CA ARG A 476 9.88 0.42 -14.48
C ARG A 476 9.19 0.51 -13.12
N PHE A 477 7.92 0.15 -13.09
CA PHE A 477 7.21 0.03 -11.82
C PHE A 477 7.82 -1.10 -10.97
N SER A 478 8.07 -0.81 -9.70
CA SER A 478 8.10 -1.80 -8.62
C SER A 478 6.69 -2.00 -8.05
N GLU A 479 6.50 -2.98 -7.16
CA GLU A 479 5.24 -3.08 -6.40
C GLU A 479 4.91 -1.79 -5.66
N ALA A 480 5.89 -1.20 -4.95
CA ALA A 480 5.71 0.07 -4.26
C ALA A 480 5.23 1.20 -5.18
N SER A 481 5.90 1.41 -6.32
CA SER A 481 5.54 2.49 -7.24
C SER A 481 4.24 2.21 -8.00
N LEU A 482 3.87 0.95 -8.22
CA LEU A 482 2.56 0.60 -8.79
C LEU A 482 1.43 0.83 -7.78
N VAL A 483 1.61 0.49 -6.50
CA VAL A 483 0.65 0.85 -5.43
C VAL A 483 0.45 2.36 -5.39
N ARG A 484 1.54 3.12 -5.39
CA ARG A 484 1.50 4.59 -5.40
C ARG A 484 0.74 5.13 -6.61
N GLU A 485 0.96 4.58 -7.79
CA GLU A 485 0.29 5.01 -9.02
C GLU A 485 -1.21 4.67 -8.99
N LEU A 486 -1.58 3.48 -8.49
CA LEU A 486 -2.98 3.08 -8.32
C LEU A 486 -3.73 3.97 -7.32
N GLU A 487 -3.05 4.38 -6.24
CA GLU A 487 -3.58 5.35 -5.28
C GLU A 487 -3.72 6.73 -5.89
N LYS A 488 -2.66 7.24 -6.54
CA LYS A 488 -2.64 8.58 -7.17
C LYS A 488 -3.78 8.75 -8.17
N ARG A 489 -4.10 7.70 -8.94
CA ARG A 489 -5.19 7.72 -9.94
C ARG A 489 -6.58 7.40 -9.38
N GLY A 490 -6.71 7.18 -8.06
CA GLY A 490 -7.99 6.80 -7.44
C GLY A 490 -8.55 5.45 -7.90
N ILE A 491 -7.70 4.57 -8.45
CA ILE A 491 -8.08 3.25 -8.99
C ILE A 491 -8.08 2.19 -7.89
N GLY A 492 -7.00 2.16 -7.09
CA GLY A 492 -6.87 1.22 -5.98
C GLY A 492 -7.60 1.71 -4.72
N ARG A 493 -7.92 0.77 -3.84
CA ARG A 493 -8.40 1.00 -2.46
C ARG A 493 -7.57 0.14 -1.50
N PRO A 494 -7.55 0.46 -0.19
CA PRO A 494 -6.85 -0.33 0.83
C PRO A 494 -7.10 -1.84 0.74
N SER A 495 -8.35 -2.25 0.51
CA SER A 495 -8.73 -3.67 0.37
C SER A 495 -8.31 -4.32 -0.95
N THR A 496 -7.85 -3.56 -1.94
CA THR A 496 -7.65 -4.06 -3.31
C THR A 496 -6.23 -3.96 -3.82
N TYR A 497 -5.33 -3.16 -3.23
CA TYR A 497 -3.98 -2.99 -3.77
C TYR A 497 -3.24 -4.32 -3.93
N ALA A 498 -3.20 -5.14 -2.87
CA ALA A 498 -2.51 -6.42 -2.90
C ALA A 498 -3.17 -7.41 -3.86
N SER A 499 -4.50 -7.49 -3.89
CA SER A 499 -5.22 -8.41 -4.77
C SER A 499 -5.08 -8.02 -6.24
N ILE A 500 -5.09 -6.73 -6.59
CA ILE A 500 -4.82 -6.26 -7.96
C ILE A 500 -3.43 -6.72 -8.39
N ILE A 501 -2.41 -6.45 -7.58
CA ILE A 501 -1.00 -6.76 -7.89
C ILE A 501 -0.76 -8.26 -8.00
N SER A 502 -1.32 -9.08 -7.11
CA SER A 502 -1.20 -10.53 -7.21
C SER A 502 -1.95 -11.06 -8.44
N THR A 503 -3.19 -10.61 -8.67
CA THR A 503 -4.02 -11.14 -9.78
C THR A 503 -3.39 -10.91 -11.15
N ILE A 504 -2.77 -9.74 -11.39
CA ILE A 504 -2.14 -9.47 -12.70
C ILE A 504 -0.88 -10.31 -12.94
N GLN A 505 -0.21 -10.75 -11.87
CA GLN A 505 0.94 -11.67 -11.92
C GLN A 505 0.46 -13.12 -12.11
N ASP A 506 -0.48 -13.57 -11.26
CA ASP A 506 -1.01 -14.94 -11.28
C ASP A 506 -1.67 -15.28 -12.62
N ARG A 507 -2.26 -14.29 -13.30
CA ARG A 507 -2.86 -14.43 -14.64
C ARG A 507 -1.86 -14.33 -15.80
N GLY A 508 -0.58 -14.15 -15.52
CA GLY A 508 0.48 -14.09 -16.54
C GLY A 508 0.43 -12.84 -17.43
N TYR A 509 -0.17 -11.74 -16.98
CA TYR A 509 -0.16 -10.48 -17.75
C TYR A 509 1.11 -9.67 -17.55
N VAL A 510 1.71 -9.80 -16.37
CA VAL A 510 2.97 -9.17 -16.01
C VAL A 510 3.82 -10.17 -15.25
N ARG A 511 5.12 -9.98 -15.28
CA ARG A 511 6.06 -10.68 -14.40
C ARG A 511 6.90 -9.69 -13.63
N VAL A 512 7.39 -10.12 -12.47
CA VAL A 512 8.34 -9.34 -11.67
C VAL A 512 9.73 -9.97 -11.82
N GLU A 513 10.69 -9.18 -12.27
CA GLU A 513 12.11 -9.56 -12.33
C GLU A 513 12.91 -8.44 -11.69
N ASN A 514 13.89 -8.78 -10.84
CA ASN A 514 14.71 -7.80 -10.12
C ASN A 514 13.88 -6.69 -9.44
N ARG A 515 12.74 -7.09 -8.84
CA ARG A 515 11.79 -6.19 -8.16
C ARG A 515 11.17 -5.11 -9.07
N ARG A 516 11.08 -5.38 -10.37
CA ARG A 516 10.47 -4.51 -11.38
C ARG A 516 9.49 -5.30 -12.25
N PHE A 517 8.37 -4.66 -12.59
CA PHE A 517 7.36 -5.22 -13.47
C PHE A 517 7.78 -5.12 -14.93
N TYR A 518 7.52 -6.20 -15.65
CA TYR A 518 7.60 -6.29 -17.10
C TYR A 518 6.24 -6.73 -17.64
N ALA A 519 5.77 -6.08 -18.71
CA ALA A 519 4.56 -6.52 -19.39
C ALA A 519 4.83 -7.72 -20.31
N GLU A 520 4.12 -8.82 -20.06
CA GLU A 520 4.18 -10.01 -20.89
C GLU A 520 3.56 -9.79 -22.27
N LYS A 521 3.90 -10.66 -23.23
CA LYS A 521 3.30 -10.64 -24.58
C LYS A 521 1.77 -10.62 -24.49
N MET A 522 1.21 -11.44 -23.60
CA MET A 522 -0.22 -11.54 -23.37
C MET A 522 -0.81 -10.25 -22.76
N GLY A 523 -0.13 -9.66 -21.77
CA GLY A 523 -0.53 -8.39 -21.18
C GLY A 523 -0.56 -7.24 -22.18
N ARG A 524 0.35 -7.23 -23.16
CA ARG A 524 0.40 -6.19 -24.22
C ARG A 524 -0.78 -6.25 -25.19
N LEU A 525 -1.38 -7.43 -25.39
CA LEU A 525 -2.53 -7.61 -26.29
C LEU A 525 -3.83 -7.10 -25.68
N LEU A 526 -3.96 -7.13 -24.34
CA LEU A 526 -5.18 -6.73 -23.65
C LEU A 526 -5.60 -5.29 -24.01
N PRO A 527 -4.78 -4.24 -23.78
CA PRO A 527 -5.16 -2.85 -24.08
C PRO A 527 -5.48 -2.60 -25.56
N ILE A 528 -4.91 -3.40 -26.47
CA ILE A 528 -5.16 -3.27 -27.92
C ILE A 528 -6.56 -3.75 -28.25
N VAL A 529 -6.98 -4.90 -27.71
CA VAL A 529 -8.33 -5.41 -27.90
C VAL A 529 -9.35 -4.42 -27.35
N TRP A 530 -9.13 -3.91 -26.13
CA TRP A 530 -10.02 -2.92 -25.51
C TRP A 530 -10.18 -1.64 -26.34
N LYS A 531 -9.09 -1.07 -26.85
CA LYS A 531 -9.11 0.14 -27.67
C LYS A 531 -9.77 -0.06 -29.04
N ARG A 532 -9.70 -1.26 -29.63
CA ARG A 532 -10.31 -1.54 -30.93
C ARG A 532 -11.81 -1.80 -30.82
N THR A 533 -12.27 -2.35 -29.72
CA THR A 533 -13.71 -2.58 -29.46
C THR A 533 -14.46 -1.35 -28.97
N SER A 534 -13.77 -0.26 -28.59
CA SER A 534 -14.40 1.02 -28.25
C SER A 534 -14.62 1.94 -29.45
N VAL A 535 -14.18 1.54 -30.65
CA VAL A 535 -14.28 2.29 -31.92
C VAL A 535 -15.19 1.56 -32.92
N SER A 536 -15.96 0.58 -32.45
CA SER A 536 -17.00 -0.14 -33.18
C SER A 536 -18.27 -0.15 -32.35
#